data_AF-A0A9P5X570-F1
#
_entry.id   AF-A0A9P5X570-F1
#
_cell.length_a   1.000
_cell.length_b   1.000
_cell.length_c   1.000
_cell.angle_alpha   90.00
_cell.angle_beta   90.00
_cell.angle_gamma   90.00
#
_symmetry.space_group_name_H-M   'P 1'
#
loop_
_entity.id
_entity.type
_entity.pdbx_description
1 polymer ?
#
loop_
_entity_poly.entity_id
_entity_poly.type
_entity_poly.pdbx_seq_one_letter_code
_entity_poly.pdbx_strand_id
1 'polypeptide(L)'
;MSSHKMDHDQMWAYLSSGADHIMTAGSISFSEYINLYRTAYNYCLSPRKHSHLVESSSLVGLELYDKLSDYFARHLQLMTEKVETLQDLDLLRCYASEWNRYTTGAQYLDRMFAYFNRHYVACEREQGNKDVYPVYTLALVQWKTYWFSHFQKDGAKLTNAVLRLINQERGGEMIDQDLVKGVVGSYVSLGVDDSDLSKECVDVYCDEFEVAFLQAAKIYYEAKSAAFLASHSISDYFKWVEGCLKEEEARVERYLHTNTRTYLARKCERVLIHAYSELIWESFQPLLDSDRDEDLHRMYALLSRIPQGLEPLYQRFGAHVRQAGLAAVSRLTGEGDVNAESLDPKVYVDALFEVHLKNSETVQRCFEGEAGFVASLDRACREFVNHNAATGFSPTKSSGIISKHADILLRDNNKVEREDAPEGALNRVMILYEYLEEKNPLQKILGVN
;
A
#
# COMPACT_ATOMS: atom_id res chain seq x y z
N MET A 1 55.52 -12.03 -15.81
CA MET A 1 56.02 -13.42 -15.88
C MET A 1 55.08 -14.21 -16.78
N SER A 2 55.61 -15.03 -17.69
CA SER A 2 54.79 -15.76 -18.67
C SER A 2 53.96 -16.86 -18.00
N SER A 3 52.64 -16.79 -18.14
CA SER A 3 51.64 -17.67 -17.50
C SER A 3 51.75 -19.16 -17.87
N HIS A 4 52.64 -19.54 -18.78
CA HIS A 4 52.75 -20.91 -19.32
C HIS A 4 53.56 -21.90 -18.46
N LYS A 5 53.98 -21.55 -17.24
CA LYS A 5 54.81 -22.42 -16.36
C LYS A 5 54.32 -22.58 -14.91
N MET A 6 53.19 -21.99 -14.54
CA MET A 6 52.67 -22.13 -13.17
C MET A 6 51.89 -23.44 -13.04
N ASP A 7 52.06 -24.13 -11.92
CA ASP A 7 51.20 -25.28 -11.56
C ASP A 7 49.84 -24.79 -11.03
N HIS A 8 48.81 -25.65 -11.01
CA HIS A 8 47.46 -25.28 -10.56
C HIS A 8 47.44 -24.65 -9.16
N ASP A 9 48.27 -25.13 -8.23
CA ASP A 9 48.36 -24.56 -6.88
C ASP A 9 49.01 -23.17 -6.86
N GLN A 10 49.99 -22.92 -7.72
CA GLN A 10 50.62 -21.60 -7.87
C GLN A 10 49.66 -20.61 -8.53
N MET A 11 48.88 -21.07 -9.53
CA MET A 11 47.84 -20.25 -10.15
C MET A 11 46.75 -19.90 -9.14
N TRP A 12 46.30 -20.86 -8.32
CA TRP A 12 45.32 -20.60 -7.27
C TRP A 12 45.85 -19.65 -6.19
N ALA A 13 47.10 -19.80 -5.76
CA ALA A 13 47.72 -18.87 -4.80
C ALA A 13 47.74 -17.43 -5.34
N TYR A 14 48.04 -17.25 -6.64
CA TYR A 14 47.99 -15.93 -7.28
C TYR A 14 46.56 -15.40 -7.41
N LEU A 15 45.60 -16.24 -7.82
CA LEU A 15 44.19 -15.88 -7.95
C LEU A 15 43.56 -15.53 -6.60
N SER A 16 43.83 -16.30 -5.55
CA SER A 16 43.31 -16.04 -4.20
C SER A 16 43.89 -14.78 -3.59
N SER A 17 45.19 -14.50 -3.79
CA SER A 17 45.79 -13.23 -3.37
C SER A 17 45.19 -12.03 -4.14
N GLY A 18 44.95 -12.18 -5.44
CA GLY A 18 44.26 -11.16 -6.23
C GLY A 18 42.80 -10.96 -5.81
N ALA A 19 42.11 -12.04 -5.48
CA ALA A 19 40.74 -12.00 -4.98
C ALA A 19 40.67 -11.29 -3.63
N ASP A 20 41.60 -11.56 -2.72
CA ASP A 20 41.66 -10.89 -1.41
C ASP A 20 41.88 -9.39 -1.59
N HIS A 21 42.76 -8.98 -2.50
CA HIS A 21 42.96 -7.57 -2.83
C HIS A 21 41.69 -6.90 -3.37
N ILE A 22 40.96 -7.57 -4.28
CA ILE A 22 39.69 -7.05 -4.82
C ILE A 22 38.62 -6.93 -3.73
N MET A 23 38.49 -7.93 -2.85
CA MET A 23 37.47 -7.97 -1.81
C MET A 23 37.75 -6.99 -0.65
N THR A 24 39.03 -6.68 -0.39
CA THR A 24 39.43 -5.81 0.73
C THR A 24 39.67 -4.35 0.31
N ALA A 25 40.38 -4.11 -0.79
CA ALA A 25 40.81 -2.78 -1.21
C ALA A 25 39.84 -2.09 -2.19
N GLY A 26 38.90 -2.84 -2.78
CA GLY A 26 37.85 -2.31 -3.66
C GLY A 26 38.35 -1.65 -4.95
N SER A 27 39.64 -1.71 -5.24
CA SER A 27 40.26 -1.13 -6.43
C SER A 27 41.43 -1.99 -6.89
N ILE A 28 41.57 -2.15 -8.19
CA ILE A 28 42.66 -2.92 -8.82
C ILE A 28 43.07 -2.23 -10.11
N SER A 29 44.37 -2.23 -10.43
CA SER A 29 44.82 -1.67 -11.71
C SER A 29 44.35 -2.53 -12.88
N PHE A 30 44.12 -1.90 -14.04
CA PHE A 30 43.70 -2.63 -15.25
C PHE A 30 44.71 -3.74 -15.62
N SER A 31 46.01 -3.47 -15.47
CA SER A 31 47.06 -4.46 -15.77
C SER A 31 47.00 -5.67 -14.83
N GLU A 32 46.77 -5.47 -13.53
CA GLU A 32 46.65 -6.55 -12.57
C GLU A 32 45.38 -7.36 -12.81
N TYR A 33 44.25 -6.68 -13.04
CA TYR A 33 42.98 -7.34 -13.35
C TYR A 33 43.08 -8.23 -14.61
N ILE A 34 43.70 -7.73 -15.68
CA ILE A 34 43.88 -8.51 -16.91
C ILE A 34 44.78 -9.73 -16.68
N ASN A 35 45.81 -9.62 -15.83
CA ASN A 35 46.66 -10.76 -15.49
C ASN A 35 45.91 -11.80 -14.67
N LEU A 36 45.06 -11.38 -13.73
CA LEU A 36 44.19 -12.29 -12.98
C LEU A 36 43.17 -12.99 -13.89
N TYR A 37 42.49 -12.24 -14.77
CA TYR A 37 41.57 -12.82 -15.76
C TYR A 37 42.26 -13.86 -16.66
N ARG A 38 43.45 -13.54 -17.18
CA ARG A 38 44.24 -14.48 -17.99
C ARG A 38 44.65 -15.71 -17.19
N THR A 39 44.99 -15.54 -15.91
CA THR A 39 45.35 -16.67 -15.04
C THR A 39 44.15 -17.55 -14.75
N ALA A 40 42.97 -16.98 -14.51
CA ALA A 40 41.72 -17.71 -14.33
C ALA A 40 41.33 -18.49 -15.59
N TYR A 41 41.47 -17.86 -16.77
CA TYR A 41 41.28 -18.52 -18.06
C TYR A 41 42.26 -19.70 -18.26
N ASN A 42 43.54 -19.48 -17.99
CA ASN A 42 44.56 -20.52 -18.11
C ASN A 42 44.38 -21.65 -17.08
N TYR A 43 43.87 -21.36 -15.89
CA TYR A 43 43.52 -22.37 -14.89
C TYR A 43 42.45 -23.32 -15.44
N CYS A 44 41.39 -22.78 -16.06
CA CYS A 44 40.30 -23.58 -16.62
C CYS A 44 40.73 -24.43 -17.82
N LEU A 45 41.75 -24.00 -18.57
CA LEU A 45 42.23 -24.69 -19.77
C LEU A 45 43.42 -25.62 -19.55
N SER A 46 44.12 -25.51 -18.43
CA SER A 46 45.34 -26.30 -18.17
C SER A 46 44.95 -27.73 -17.79
N PRO A 47 45.28 -28.76 -18.60
CA PRO A 47 45.05 -30.15 -18.22
C PRO A 47 45.97 -30.50 -17.03
N ARG A 48 45.41 -31.12 -16.00
CA ARG A 48 46.25 -31.66 -14.92
C ARG A 48 47.16 -32.74 -15.48
N LYS A 49 48.44 -32.69 -15.13
CA LYS A 49 49.50 -33.59 -15.64
C LYS A 49 49.29 -35.10 -15.38
N HIS A 50 48.18 -35.50 -14.74
CA HIS A 50 47.91 -36.88 -14.32
C HIS A 50 46.54 -37.46 -14.75
N SER A 51 45.77 -36.83 -15.65
CA SER A 51 44.52 -37.45 -16.14
C SER A 51 44.34 -37.30 -17.64
N HIS A 52 44.37 -38.42 -18.36
CA HIS A 52 44.20 -38.52 -19.83
C HIS A 52 42.75 -38.75 -20.26
N LEU A 53 41.76 -38.41 -19.43
CA LEU A 53 40.33 -38.63 -19.72
C LEU A 53 39.55 -37.32 -19.83
N VAL A 54 38.48 -37.36 -20.63
CA VAL A 54 37.52 -36.28 -20.90
C VAL A 54 36.87 -35.74 -19.61
N GLU A 55 36.90 -36.52 -18.52
CA GLU A 55 36.49 -36.13 -17.17
C GLU A 55 37.41 -35.06 -16.51
N SER A 56 38.59 -34.81 -17.06
CA SER A 56 39.58 -33.88 -16.48
C SER A 56 39.11 -32.43 -16.41
N SER A 57 38.32 -31.94 -17.38
CA SER A 57 37.83 -30.56 -17.38
C SER A 57 36.71 -30.31 -16.36
N SER A 58 35.82 -31.28 -16.15
CA SER A 58 34.80 -31.21 -15.08
C SER A 58 35.46 -31.29 -13.69
N LEU A 59 36.50 -32.11 -13.53
CA LEU A 59 37.23 -32.26 -12.27
C LEU A 59 38.03 -31.01 -11.88
N VAL A 60 38.67 -30.33 -12.85
CA VAL A 60 39.35 -29.04 -12.61
C VAL A 60 38.36 -27.93 -12.31
N GLY A 61 37.18 -27.95 -12.94
CA GLY A 61 36.11 -26.99 -12.66
C GLY A 61 35.52 -27.17 -11.26
N LEU A 62 35.26 -28.41 -10.83
CA LEU A 62 34.75 -28.73 -9.49
C LEU A 62 35.75 -28.28 -8.41
N GLU A 63 37.03 -28.57 -8.60
CA GLU A 63 38.06 -28.13 -7.66
C GLU A 63 38.16 -26.60 -7.57
N LEU A 64 38.02 -25.88 -8.70
CA LEU A 64 37.99 -24.42 -8.67
C LEU A 64 36.75 -23.89 -7.95
N TYR A 65 35.60 -24.54 -8.14
CA TYR A 65 34.36 -24.21 -7.46
C TYR A 65 34.50 -24.36 -5.94
N ASP A 66 35.02 -25.50 -5.47
CA ASP A 66 35.26 -25.77 -4.06
C ASP A 66 36.25 -24.77 -3.46
N LYS A 67 37.35 -24.51 -4.16
CA LYS A 67 38.36 -23.51 -3.75
C LYS A 67 37.77 -22.10 -3.63
N LEU A 68 36.89 -21.70 -4.55
CA LEU A 68 36.19 -20.41 -4.49
C LEU A 68 35.18 -20.36 -3.35
N SER A 69 34.41 -21.43 -3.15
CA SER A 69 33.46 -21.59 -2.05
C SER A 69 34.18 -21.46 -0.70
N ASP A 70 35.28 -22.19 -0.50
CA ASP A 70 36.10 -22.15 0.71
C ASP A 70 36.78 -20.79 0.92
N TYR A 71 37.12 -20.09 -0.16
CA TYR A 71 37.67 -18.74 -0.08
C TYR A 71 36.62 -17.76 0.47
N PHE A 72 35.42 -17.73 -0.10
CA PHE A 72 34.35 -16.84 0.37
C PHE A 72 33.96 -17.16 1.82
N ALA A 73 33.81 -18.44 2.17
CA ALA A 73 33.49 -18.87 3.53
C ALA A 73 34.53 -18.38 4.54
N ARG A 74 35.83 -18.60 4.27
CA ARG A 74 36.92 -18.14 5.16
C ARG A 74 36.98 -16.62 5.26
N HIS A 75 36.81 -15.91 4.14
CA HIS A 75 36.82 -14.44 4.12
C HIS A 75 35.70 -13.87 5.00
N LEU A 76 34.48 -14.42 4.89
CA LEU A 76 33.33 -14.00 5.70
C LEU A 76 33.52 -14.33 7.18
N GLN A 77 34.04 -15.52 7.52
CA GLN A 77 34.31 -15.91 8.91
C GLN A 77 35.30 -14.95 9.60
N LEU A 78 36.38 -14.56 8.91
CA LEU A 78 37.34 -13.58 9.43
C LEU A 78 36.75 -12.18 9.62
N MET A 79 35.70 -11.83 8.86
CA MET A 79 34.98 -10.58 9.05
C MET A 79 34.04 -10.64 10.25
N THR A 80 33.41 -11.79 10.51
CA THR A 80 32.50 -11.98 11.66
C THR A 80 33.16 -11.64 12.99
N GLU A 81 34.40 -12.10 13.23
CA GLU A 81 35.15 -11.84 14.47
C GLU A 81 35.30 -10.35 14.82
N LYS A 82 35.28 -9.47 13.80
CA LYS A 82 35.45 -8.02 13.99
C LYS A 82 34.15 -7.30 14.35
N VAL A 83 32.99 -7.95 14.15
CA VAL A 83 31.68 -7.30 14.17
C VAL A 83 30.80 -7.79 15.34
N GLU A 84 31.19 -8.85 16.05
CA GLU A 84 30.40 -9.46 17.14
C GLU A 84 29.98 -8.49 18.25
N THR A 85 30.78 -7.43 18.51
CA THR A 85 30.49 -6.46 19.57
C THR A 85 29.56 -5.32 19.15
N LEU A 86 29.30 -5.14 17.85
CA LEU A 86 28.50 -4.01 17.35
C LEU A 86 27.00 -4.25 17.57
N GLN A 87 26.26 -3.15 17.83
CA GLN A 87 24.82 -3.16 18.06
C GLN A 87 24.14 -2.03 17.27
N ASP A 88 22.85 -2.19 17.02
CA ASP A 88 21.96 -1.13 16.50
C ASP A 88 22.52 -0.39 15.27
N LEU A 89 22.60 0.95 15.33
CA LEU A 89 22.98 1.78 14.21
C LEU A 89 24.41 1.50 13.73
N ASP A 90 25.33 1.21 14.65
CA ASP A 90 26.72 0.90 14.29
C ASP A 90 26.81 -0.46 13.60
N LEU A 91 26.00 -1.43 14.04
CA LEU A 91 25.84 -2.70 13.34
C LEU A 91 25.31 -2.49 11.91
N LEU A 92 24.26 -1.67 11.75
CA LEU A 92 23.67 -1.41 10.44
C LEU A 92 24.64 -0.73 9.49
N ARG A 93 25.36 0.30 9.95
CA ARG A 93 26.37 1.01 9.16
C ARG A 93 27.50 0.09 8.72
N CYS A 94 28.00 -0.72 9.65
CA CYS A 94 29.02 -1.71 9.35
C CYS A 94 28.51 -2.71 8.31
N TYR A 95 27.35 -3.33 8.57
CA TYR A 95 26.73 -4.29 7.65
C TYR A 95 26.53 -3.70 6.24
N ALA A 96 25.99 -2.49 6.13
CA ALA A 96 25.73 -1.86 4.83
C ALA A 96 27.02 -1.51 4.07
N SER A 97 28.03 -0.98 4.76
CA SER A 97 29.35 -0.69 4.18
C SER A 97 30.00 -1.96 3.66
N GLU A 98 29.97 -3.01 4.47
CA GLU A 98 30.55 -4.30 4.15
C GLU A 98 29.80 -5.03 3.03
N TRP A 99 28.48 -4.95 3.03
CA TRP A 99 27.62 -5.46 1.96
C TRP A 99 27.99 -4.82 0.62
N ASN A 100 28.11 -3.49 0.59
CA ASN A 100 28.49 -2.78 -0.63
C ASN A 100 29.90 -3.17 -1.10
N ARG A 101 30.88 -3.22 -0.18
CA ARG A 101 32.25 -3.63 -0.51
C ARG A 101 32.29 -5.06 -1.06
N TYR A 102 31.65 -6.00 -0.37
CA TYR A 102 31.66 -7.41 -0.73
C TYR A 102 30.92 -7.68 -2.05
N THR A 103 29.74 -7.10 -2.26
CA THR A 103 28.98 -7.27 -3.51
C THR A 103 29.69 -6.64 -4.69
N THR A 104 30.29 -5.46 -4.52
CA THR A 104 31.14 -4.83 -5.55
C THR A 104 32.34 -5.70 -5.89
N GLY A 105 33.05 -6.20 -4.88
CA GLY A 105 34.17 -7.13 -5.07
C GLY A 105 33.75 -8.41 -5.77
N ALA A 106 32.63 -9.00 -5.37
CA ALA A 106 32.05 -10.19 -6.00
C ALA A 106 31.70 -9.97 -7.48
N GLN A 107 31.22 -8.79 -7.87
CA GLN A 107 30.99 -8.47 -9.29
C GLN A 107 32.28 -8.43 -10.10
N TYR A 108 33.38 -7.92 -9.53
CA TYR A 108 34.69 -7.98 -10.17
C TYR A 108 35.20 -9.41 -10.31
N LEU A 109 35.03 -10.23 -9.26
CA LEU A 109 35.40 -11.65 -9.31
C LEU A 109 34.56 -12.43 -10.32
N ASP A 110 33.26 -12.14 -10.42
CA ASP A 110 32.37 -12.77 -11.39
C ASP A 110 32.82 -12.50 -12.83
N ARG A 111 33.19 -11.26 -13.13
CA ARG A 111 33.77 -10.89 -14.43
C ARG A 111 35.15 -11.50 -14.66
N MET A 112 35.95 -11.64 -13.61
CA MET A 112 37.26 -12.30 -13.67
C MET A 112 37.13 -13.78 -14.04
N PHE A 113 36.09 -14.44 -13.54
CA PHE A 113 35.77 -15.84 -13.78
C PHE A 113 34.70 -16.03 -14.88
N ALA A 114 34.51 -15.07 -15.78
CA ALA A 114 33.47 -15.14 -16.83
C ALA A 114 33.57 -16.40 -17.71
N TYR A 115 34.79 -16.87 -18.01
CA TYR A 115 34.99 -18.12 -18.75
C TYR A 115 34.50 -19.35 -17.96
N PHE A 116 34.81 -19.39 -16.66
CA PHE A 116 34.37 -20.44 -15.76
C PHE A 116 32.84 -20.49 -15.63
N ASN A 117 32.21 -19.31 -15.45
CA ASN A 117 30.75 -19.17 -15.41
C ASN A 117 30.09 -19.68 -16.71
N ARG A 118 30.64 -19.32 -17.87
CA ARG A 118 30.04 -19.65 -19.16
C ARG A 118 30.17 -21.14 -19.54
N HIS A 119 31.27 -21.78 -19.16
CA HIS A 119 31.58 -23.13 -19.64
C HIS A 119 31.37 -24.21 -18.59
N TYR A 120 31.89 -24.03 -17.37
CA TYR A 120 31.75 -25.03 -16.32
C TYR A 120 30.38 -24.94 -15.65
N VAL A 121 30.06 -23.78 -15.05
CA VAL A 121 28.80 -23.59 -14.30
C VAL A 121 27.57 -23.83 -15.18
N ALA A 122 27.55 -23.29 -16.40
CA ALA A 122 26.44 -23.52 -17.32
C ALA A 122 26.25 -25.01 -17.66
N CYS A 123 27.35 -25.75 -17.87
CA CYS A 123 27.30 -27.17 -18.19
C CYS A 123 26.82 -28.02 -17.00
N GLU A 124 27.28 -27.74 -15.78
CA GLU A 124 26.82 -28.43 -14.57
C GLU A 124 25.31 -28.20 -14.33
N ARG A 125 24.83 -26.97 -14.54
CA ARG A 125 23.39 -26.67 -14.42
C ARG A 125 22.55 -27.35 -15.52
N GLU A 126 23.05 -27.43 -16.75
CA GLU A 126 22.40 -28.20 -17.85
C GLU A 126 22.32 -29.70 -17.55
N GLN A 127 23.32 -30.23 -16.83
CA GLN A 127 23.34 -31.62 -16.36
C GLN A 127 22.40 -31.86 -15.15
N GLY A 128 21.71 -30.83 -14.67
CA GLY A 128 20.72 -30.92 -13.59
C GLY A 128 21.26 -30.63 -12.19
N ASN A 129 22.54 -30.25 -12.07
CA ASN A 129 23.14 -29.88 -10.79
C ASN A 129 22.78 -28.43 -10.43
N LYS A 130 21.69 -28.26 -9.67
CA LYS A 130 21.14 -26.94 -9.33
C LYS A 130 21.92 -26.21 -8.24
N ASP A 131 22.75 -26.92 -7.49
CA ASP A 131 23.54 -26.38 -6.37
C ASP A 131 24.82 -25.67 -6.84
N VAL A 132 25.08 -25.65 -8.17
CA VAL A 132 26.24 -24.97 -8.76
C VAL A 132 25.82 -23.61 -9.31
N TYR A 133 26.35 -22.56 -8.69
CA TYR A 133 26.01 -21.17 -8.98
C TYR A 133 27.13 -20.42 -9.72
N PRO A 134 26.81 -19.39 -10.53
CA PRO A 134 27.80 -18.42 -11.00
C PRO A 134 28.52 -17.76 -9.83
N VAL A 135 29.76 -17.30 -10.03
CA VAL A 135 30.60 -16.77 -8.95
C VAL A 135 29.92 -15.67 -8.14
N TYR A 136 29.20 -14.74 -8.78
CA TYR A 136 28.44 -13.72 -8.05
C TYR A 136 27.36 -14.32 -7.15
N THR A 137 26.53 -15.22 -7.68
CA THR A 137 25.46 -15.88 -6.93
C THR A 137 26.04 -16.77 -5.81
N LEU A 138 27.15 -17.48 -6.07
CA LEU A 138 27.88 -18.21 -5.04
C LEU A 138 28.30 -17.26 -3.91
N ALA A 139 28.87 -16.09 -4.22
CA ALA A 139 29.25 -15.12 -3.21
C ALA A 139 28.05 -14.67 -2.35
N LEU A 140 26.86 -14.51 -2.94
CA LEU A 140 25.62 -14.17 -2.22
C LEU A 140 25.13 -15.33 -1.33
N VAL A 141 25.18 -16.58 -1.83
CA VAL A 141 24.83 -17.77 -1.04
C VAL A 141 25.78 -17.91 0.18
N GLN A 142 27.06 -17.65 -0.03
CA GLN A 142 28.07 -17.64 1.03
C GLN A 142 27.80 -16.54 2.06
N TRP A 143 27.47 -15.32 1.59
CA TRP A 143 27.05 -14.22 2.47
C TRP A 143 25.82 -14.61 3.31
N LYS A 144 24.79 -15.17 2.67
CA LYS A 144 23.57 -15.64 3.34
C LYS A 144 23.90 -16.63 4.45
N THR A 145 24.75 -17.60 4.15
CA THR A 145 25.07 -18.74 5.01
C THR A 145 25.94 -18.37 6.19
N TYR A 146 27.01 -17.60 5.96
CA TYR A 146 28.04 -17.36 6.97
C TYR A 146 27.91 -16.02 7.69
N TRP A 147 27.31 -15.00 7.07
CA TRP A 147 27.27 -13.66 7.67
C TRP A 147 25.87 -13.15 7.96
N PHE A 148 24.97 -13.15 6.99
CA PHE A 148 23.58 -12.77 7.21
C PHE A 148 22.93 -13.68 8.26
N SER A 149 23.05 -15.01 8.10
CA SER A 149 22.55 -15.97 9.08
C SER A 149 23.17 -15.79 10.46
N HIS A 150 24.40 -15.30 10.58
CA HIS A 150 25.01 -15.08 11.89
C HIS A 150 24.32 -13.95 12.67
N PHE A 151 23.92 -12.87 12.00
CA PHE A 151 23.18 -11.78 12.66
C PHE A 151 21.68 -12.07 12.81
N GLN A 152 21.16 -12.94 11.96
CA GLN A 152 19.75 -13.26 11.92
C GLN A 152 19.38 -14.40 12.87
N LYS A 153 20.25 -15.40 13.00
CA LYS A 153 20.18 -16.42 14.06
C LYS A 153 20.37 -15.74 15.42
N ASP A 154 19.74 -16.31 16.44
CA ASP A 154 19.77 -15.80 17.83
C ASP A 154 19.16 -14.39 17.99
N GLY A 155 17.89 -14.28 17.60
CA GLY A 155 17.04 -13.14 17.93
C GLY A 155 17.02 -12.03 16.88
N ALA A 156 17.34 -12.33 15.62
CA ALA A 156 17.16 -11.43 14.48
C ALA A 156 17.72 -10.02 14.73
N LYS A 157 18.98 -9.93 15.18
CA LYS A 157 19.60 -8.66 15.60
C LYS A 157 19.57 -7.62 14.50
N LEU A 158 19.86 -8.05 13.27
CA LEU A 158 19.85 -7.18 12.09
C LEU A 158 18.44 -6.64 11.81
N THR A 159 17.45 -7.53 11.67
CA THR A 159 16.05 -7.12 11.48
C THR A 159 15.58 -6.19 12.59
N ASN A 160 15.83 -6.54 13.86
CA ASN A 160 15.39 -5.73 15.00
C ASN A 160 16.02 -4.33 15.02
N ALA A 161 17.31 -4.20 14.66
CA ALA A 161 17.94 -2.90 14.53
C ALA A 161 17.28 -2.04 13.44
N VAL A 162 16.98 -2.62 12.27
CA VAL A 162 16.25 -1.91 11.20
C VAL A 162 14.85 -1.51 11.67
N LEU A 163 14.10 -2.41 12.31
CA LEU A 163 12.76 -2.13 12.81
C LEU A 163 12.75 -1.02 13.87
N ARG A 164 13.78 -0.94 14.71
CA ARG A 164 13.95 0.17 15.66
C ARG A 164 14.12 1.51 14.95
N LEU A 165 14.99 1.60 13.94
CA LEU A 165 15.15 2.83 13.14
C LEU A 165 13.83 3.22 12.46
N ILE A 166 13.12 2.25 11.86
CA ILE A 166 11.83 2.54 11.22
C ILE A 166 10.81 3.06 12.24
N ASN A 167 10.76 2.50 13.44
CA ASN A 167 9.84 2.96 14.48
C ASN A 167 10.22 4.35 15.01
N GLN A 168 11.50 4.71 15.07
CA GLN A 168 11.95 6.07 15.36
C GLN A 168 11.46 7.05 14.28
N GLU A 169 11.57 6.67 13.01
CA GLU A 169 11.06 7.48 11.90
C GLU A 169 9.54 7.66 11.98
N ARG A 170 8.78 6.61 12.32
CA ARG A 170 7.33 6.72 12.60
C ARG A 170 7.03 7.62 13.79
N GLY A 171 7.98 7.79 14.70
CA GLY A 171 7.93 8.72 15.83
C GLY A 171 8.19 10.18 15.43
N GLY A 172 8.62 10.42 14.19
CA GLY A 172 8.99 11.74 13.66
C GLY A 172 10.49 12.04 13.72
N GLU A 173 11.33 11.08 14.10
CA GLU A 173 12.78 11.25 14.11
C GLU A 173 13.36 11.18 12.69
N MET A 174 14.37 12.00 12.39
CA MET A 174 15.09 11.90 11.12
C MET A 174 16.07 10.74 11.17
N ILE A 175 15.93 9.80 10.25
CA ILE A 175 16.83 8.65 10.10
C ILE A 175 17.58 8.68 8.77
N ASP A 176 18.65 7.91 8.69
CA ASP A 176 19.33 7.63 7.42
C ASP A 176 18.53 6.60 6.61
N GLN A 177 17.64 7.11 5.75
CA GLN A 177 16.79 6.27 4.90
C GLN A 177 17.58 5.46 3.87
N ASP A 178 18.74 5.95 3.44
CA ASP A 178 19.57 5.25 2.44
C ASP A 178 20.28 4.06 3.08
N LEU A 179 20.65 4.16 4.36
CA LEU A 179 21.12 3.04 5.15
C LEU A 179 20.04 1.94 5.25
N VAL A 180 18.80 2.29 5.60
CA VAL A 180 17.69 1.33 5.67
C VAL A 180 17.48 0.68 4.31
N LYS A 181 17.46 1.46 3.23
CA LYS A 181 17.33 0.96 1.86
C LYS A 181 18.44 -0.02 1.48
N GLY A 182 19.69 0.28 1.82
CA GLY A 182 20.83 -0.59 1.55
C GLY A 182 20.73 -1.92 2.27
N VAL A 183 20.39 -1.88 3.57
CA VAL A 183 20.23 -3.09 4.39
C VAL A 183 19.04 -3.91 3.91
N VAL A 184 17.86 -3.32 3.73
CA VAL A 184 16.64 -4.01 3.25
C VAL A 184 16.85 -4.57 1.83
N GLY A 185 17.49 -3.82 0.94
CA GLY A 185 17.84 -4.29 -0.39
C GLY A 185 18.74 -5.53 -0.39
N SER A 186 19.55 -5.73 0.66
CA SER A 186 20.32 -6.96 0.81
C SER A 186 19.41 -8.19 1.03
N TYR A 187 18.32 -8.08 1.80
CA TYR A 187 17.39 -9.19 1.99
C TYR A 187 16.76 -9.66 0.67
N VAL A 188 16.42 -8.71 -0.20
CA VAL A 188 15.88 -8.98 -1.55
C VAL A 188 16.96 -9.65 -2.41
N SER A 189 18.18 -9.12 -2.40
CA SER A 189 19.29 -9.64 -3.20
C SER A 189 19.76 -11.04 -2.78
N LEU A 190 19.49 -11.46 -1.55
CA LEU A 190 19.89 -12.77 -1.01
C LEU A 190 18.92 -13.90 -1.37
N GLY A 191 17.77 -13.59 -1.97
CA GLY A 191 16.89 -14.60 -2.53
C GLY A 191 17.43 -15.10 -3.87
N VAL A 192 17.48 -16.42 -4.04
CA VAL A 192 17.95 -17.09 -5.25
C VAL A 192 16.92 -18.15 -5.62
N ASP A 193 16.47 -18.15 -6.88
CA ASP A 193 15.62 -19.20 -7.43
C ASP A 193 16.52 -20.25 -8.11
N ASP A 194 16.65 -21.43 -7.50
CA ASP A 194 17.51 -22.52 -8.00
C ASP A 194 17.10 -23.03 -9.39
N SER A 195 15.84 -22.82 -9.77
CA SER A 195 15.33 -23.16 -11.09
C SER A 195 15.68 -22.10 -12.14
N ASP A 196 15.55 -20.82 -11.79
CA ASP A 196 15.84 -19.69 -12.67
C ASP A 196 16.56 -18.55 -11.96
N LEU A 197 17.89 -18.54 -12.08
CA LEU A 197 18.75 -17.52 -11.49
C LEU A 197 18.53 -16.11 -12.07
N SER A 198 17.78 -15.97 -13.17
CA SER A 198 17.43 -14.67 -13.74
C SER A 198 16.17 -14.06 -13.12
N LYS A 199 15.39 -14.87 -12.40
CA LYS A 199 14.15 -14.45 -11.76
C LYS A 199 14.44 -13.92 -10.36
N GLU A 200 13.86 -12.76 -10.05
CA GLU A 200 13.91 -12.23 -8.70
C GLU A 200 13.15 -13.16 -7.73
N CYS A 201 13.84 -13.58 -6.68
CA CYS A 201 13.29 -14.38 -5.59
C CYS A 201 13.32 -13.51 -4.34
N VAL A 202 12.15 -13.29 -3.73
CA VAL A 202 12.03 -12.39 -2.56
C VAL A 202 11.77 -13.13 -1.26
N ASP A 203 11.95 -14.46 -1.25
CA ASP A 203 11.59 -15.32 -0.12
C ASP A 203 12.36 -14.93 1.15
N VAL A 204 13.66 -14.64 1.04
CA VAL A 204 14.47 -14.17 2.19
C VAL A 204 13.94 -12.86 2.75
N TYR A 205 13.52 -11.94 1.90
CA TYR A 205 12.89 -10.70 2.34
C TYR A 205 11.55 -10.95 3.02
N CYS A 206 10.70 -11.79 2.43
CA CYS A 206 9.39 -12.12 2.99
C CYS A 206 9.51 -12.76 4.37
N ASP A 207 10.35 -13.80 4.48
CA ASP A 207 10.45 -14.65 5.68
C ASP A 207 11.20 -13.96 6.82
N GLU A 208 12.32 -13.29 6.53
CA GLU A 208 13.23 -12.75 7.55
C GLU A 208 12.95 -11.28 7.92
N PHE A 209 12.23 -10.55 7.06
CA PHE A 209 11.98 -9.13 7.25
C PHE A 209 10.49 -8.77 7.20
N GLU A 210 9.76 -9.07 6.12
CA GLU A 210 8.40 -8.57 5.89
C GLU A 210 7.44 -8.97 7.02
N VAL A 211 7.47 -10.24 7.43
CA VAL A 211 6.63 -10.74 8.53
C VAL A 211 6.88 -9.96 9.83
N ALA A 212 8.16 -9.77 10.19
CA ALA A 212 8.54 -9.05 11.40
C ALA A 212 8.20 -7.54 11.29
N PHE A 213 8.40 -6.94 10.12
CA PHE A 213 8.06 -5.56 9.84
C PHE A 213 6.56 -5.29 9.97
N LEU A 214 5.72 -6.12 9.36
CA LEU A 214 4.26 -6.01 9.44
C LEU A 214 3.76 -6.19 10.88
N GLN A 215 4.42 -7.06 11.66
CA GLN A 215 4.09 -7.25 13.07
C GLN A 215 4.52 -6.05 13.92
N ALA A 216 5.69 -5.47 13.68
CA ALA A 216 6.15 -4.27 14.36
C ALA A 216 5.26 -3.06 14.05
N ALA A 217 4.86 -2.89 12.78
CA ALA A 217 3.91 -1.86 12.36
C ALA A 217 2.57 -1.98 13.09
N LYS A 218 2.04 -3.21 13.16
CA LYS A 218 0.80 -3.51 13.90
C LYS A 218 0.92 -3.08 15.37
N ILE A 219 1.94 -3.55 16.09
CA ILE A 219 2.13 -3.25 17.52
C ILE A 219 2.26 -1.74 17.74
N TYR A 220 3.03 -1.07 16.89
CA TYR A 220 3.22 0.38 16.96
C TYR A 220 1.90 1.14 16.80
N TYR A 221 1.12 0.83 15.76
CA TYR A 221 -0.14 1.52 15.51
C TYR A 221 -1.25 1.14 16.49
N GLU A 222 -1.26 -0.08 17.04
CA GLU A 222 -2.19 -0.46 18.12
C GLU A 222 -1.94 0.41 19.37
N ALA A 223 -0.69 0.55 19.80
CA ALA A 223 -0.35 1.37 20.96
C ALA A 223 -0.60 2.87 20.69
N LYS A 224 -0.17 3.37 19.52
CA LYS A 224 -0.26 4.79 19.18
C LYS A 224 -1.71 5.24 18.95
N SER A 225 -2.54 4.44 18.29
CA SER A 225 -3.96 4.76 18.07
C SER A 225 -4.74 4.82 19.38
N ALA A 226 -4.54 3.85 20.27
CA ALA A 226 -5.21 3.82 21.58
C ALA A 226 -4.81 5.05 22.43
N ALA A 227 -3.53 5.40 22.45
CA ALA A 227 -3.05 6.60 23.13
C ALA A 227 -3.60 7.89 22.51
N PHE A 228 -3.68 7.95 21.17
CA PHE A 228 -4.18 9.13 20.46
C PHE A 228 -5.66 9.38 20.77
N LEU A 229 -6.50 8.34 20.68
CA LEU A 229 -7.93 8.42 20.96
C LEU A 229 -8.25 8.76 22.42
N ALA A 230 -7.35 8.43 23.36
CA ALA A 230 -7.53 8.78 24.77
C ALA A 230 -7.43 10.29 25.05
N SER A 231 -6.80 11.07 24.16
CA SER A 231 -6.52 12.49 24.41
C SER A 231 -6.98 13.44 23.30
N HIS A 232 -7.55 12.94 22.21
CA HIS A 232 -7.94 13.75 21.04
C HIS A 232 -9.36 13.44 20.58
N SER A 233 -9.91 14.35 19.76
CA SER A 233 -11.22 14.16 19.15
C SER A 233 -11.18 13.12 18.03
N ILE A 234 -12.36 12.59 17.67
CA ILE A 234 -12.49 11.68 16.53
C ILE A 234 -12.15 12.35 15.19
N SER A 235 -12.42 13.65 15.05
CA SER A 235 -12.02 14.44 13.87
C SER A 235 -10.51 14.55 13.73
N ASP A 236 -9.79 14.74 14.85
CA ASP A 236 -8.32 14.74 14.85
C ASP A 236 -7.78 13.35 14.51
N TYR A 237 -8.44 12.31 15.00
CA TYR A 237 -8.10 10.93 14.70
C TYR A 237 -8.18 10.63 13.20
N PHE A 238 -9.21 11.11 12.49
CA PHE A 238 -9.31 10.92 11.04
C PHE A 238 -8.13 11.51 10.28
N LYS A 239 -7.75 12.75 10.61
CA LYS A 239 -6.60 13.43 9.99
C LYS A 239 -5.30 12.69 10.30
N TRP A 240 -5.16 12.21 11.53
CA TRP A 240 -4.00 11.46 11.96
C TRP A 240 -3.88 10.11 11.23
N VAL A 241 -4.97 9.35 11.10
CA VAL A 241 -4.98 8.07 10.36
C VAL A 241 -4.67 8.30 8.88
N GLU A 242 -5.25 9.32 8.25
CA GLU A 242 -4.96 9.68 6.86
C GLU A 242 -3.46 9.97 6.65
N GLY A 243 -2.85 10.74 7.56
CA GLY A 243 -1.41 10.99 7.57
C GLY A 243 -0.60 9.71 7.71
N CYS A 244 -0.95 8.85 8.67
CA CYS A 244 -0.26 7.58 8.91
C CYS A 244 -0.28 6.67 7.68
N LEU A 245 -1.42 6.56 6.98
CA LEU A 245 -1.52 5.73 5.78
C LEU A 245 -0.64 6.26 4.64
N LYS A 246 -0.62 7.58 4.43
CA LYS A 246 0.26 8.23 3.44
C LYS A 246 1.74 8.05 3.77
N GLU A 247 2.10 8.19 5.05
CA GLU A 247 3.48 7.98 5.51
C GLU A 247 3.94 6.54 5.29
N GLU A 248 3.11 5.53 5.59
CA GLU A 248 3.46 4.12 5.33
C GLU A 248 3.54 3.80 3.83
N GLU A 249 2.69 4.42 3.00
CA GLU A 249 2.81 4.26 1.54
C GLU A 249 4.12 4.86 1.02
N ALA A 250 4.47 6.08 1.43
CA ALA A 250 5.74 6.72 1.08
C ALA A 250 6.96 5.91 1.58
N ARG A 251 6.83 5.30 2.76
CA ARG A 251 7.85 4.41 3.35
C ARG A 251 8.10 3.19 2.48
N VAL A 252 7.03 2.56 1.97
CA VAL A 252 7.16 1.43 1.04
C VAL A 252 7.89 1.87 -0.23
N GLU A 253 7.52 3.01 -0.79
CA GLU A 253 8.15 3.54 -2.02
C GLU A 253 9.62 3.92 -1.84
N ARG A 254 10.00 4.38 -0.64
CA ARG A 254 11.37 4.84 -0.39
C ARG A 254 12.35 3.68 -0.30
N TYR A 255 12.04 2.64 0.48
CA TYR A 255 13.03 1.64 0.87
C TYR A 255 12.52 0.20 1.09
N LEU A 256 11.25 -0.12 0.83
CA LEU A 256 10.74 -1.49 0.95
C LEU A 256 10.46 -2.10 -0.42
N HIS A 257 10.26 -3.42 -0.44
CA HIS A 257 9.86 -4.11 -1.66
C HIS A 257 8.37 -3.88 -1.96
N THR A 258 8.01 -3.72 -3.24
CA THR A 258 6.62 -3.44 -3.68
C THR A 258 5.61 -4.47 -3.21
N ASN A 259 6.02 -5.73 -3.02
CA ASN A 259 5.16 -6.80 -2.50
C ASN A 259 4.52 -6.41 -1.14
N THR A 260 5.25 -5.66 -0.31
CA THR A 260 4.80 -5.26 1.03
C THR A 260 3.68 -4.25 1.02
N ARG A 261 3.49 -3.48 -0.07
CA ARG A 261 2.51 -2.39 -0.16
C ARG A 261 1.11 -2.84 0.27
N THR A 262 0.62 -3.91 -0.34
CA THR A 262 -0.75 -4.41 -0.11
C THR A 262 -0.91 -5.00 1.29
N TYR A 263 0.10 -5.73 1.79
CA TYR A 263 0.03 -6.36 3.10
C TYR A 263 0.10 -5.34 4.23
N LEU A 264 0.95 -4.32 4.09
CA LEU A 264 1.07 -3.23 5.04
C LEU A 264 -0.20 -2.38 5.07
N ALA A 265 -0.73 -1.98 3.90
CA ALA A 265 -1.98 -1.23 3.81
C ALA A 265 -3.11 -1.95 4.55
N ARG A 266 -3.33 -3.24 4.26
CA ARG A 266 -4.34 -4.05 4.95
C ARG A 266 -4.11 -4.16 6.46
N LYS A 267 -2.86 -4.26 6.90
CA LYS A 267 -2.53 -4.32 8.33
C LYS A 267 -2.87 -2.99 9.02
N CYS A 268 -2.49 -1.87 8.41
CA CYS A 268 -2.80 -0.53 8.92
C CYS A 268 -4.31 -0.26 8.92
N GLU A 269 -5.03 -0.58 7.84
CA GLU A 269 -6.49 -0.44 7.75
C GLU A 269 -7.19 -1.27 8.85
N ARG A 270 -6.73 -2.49 9.09
CA ARG A 270 -7.29 -3.32 10.16
C ARG A 270 -7.09 -2.70 11.55
N VAL A 271 -5.90 -2.18 11.83
CA VAL A 271 -5.54 -1.65 13.15
C VAL A 271 -6.10 -0.26 13.39
N LEU A 272 -6.08 0.61 12.39
CA LEU A 272 -6.43 2.02 12.52
C LEU A 272 -7.90 2.30 12.21
N ILE A 273 -8.54 1.49 11.36
CA ILE A 273 -9.91 1.76 10.90
C ILE A 273 -10.85 0.67 11.41
N HIS A 274 -10.62 -0.59 11.03
CA HIS A 274 -11.54 -1.68 11.38
C HIS A 274 -11.64 -1.90 12.90
N ALA A 275 -10.54 -1.78 13.65
CA ALA A 275 -10.57 -1.96 15.11
C ALA A 275 -11.43 -0.91 15.84
N TYR A 276 -11.68 0.25 15.22
CA TYR A 276 -12.41 1.37 15.80
C TYR A 276 -13.69 1.71 15.01
N SER A 277 -14.17 0.81 14.14
CA SER A 277 -15.28 1.09 13.22
C SER A 277 -16.54 1.52 13.96
N GLU A 278 -16.86 0.90 15.11
CA GLU A 278 -18.01 1.26 15.94
C GLU A 278 -17.95 2.71 16.43
N LEU A 279 -16.80 3.14 16.95
CA LEU A 279 -16.58 4.51 17.40
C LEU A 279 -16.69 5.50 16.23
N ILE A 280 -16.12 5.15 15.08
CA ILE A 280 -16.22 5.97 13.86
C ILE A 280 -17.69 6.09 13.45
N TRP A 281 -18.45 4.99 13.43
CA TRP A 281 -19.87 5.00 13.10
C TRP A 281 -20.67 5.89 14.05
N GLU A 282 -20.46 5.78 15.37
CA GLU A 282 -21.10 6.60 16.40
C GLU A 282 -20.91 8.11 16.17
N SER A 283 -19.74 8.52 15.68
CA SER A 283 -19.47 9.92 15.37
C SER A 283 -20.19 10.45 14.11
N PHE A 284 -20.79 9.58 13.28
CA PHE A 284 -21.40 9.99 12.02
C PHE A 284 -22.59 10.95 12.19
N GLN A 285 -23.49 10.66 13.13
CA GLN A 285 -24.69 11.49 13.34
C GLN A 285 -24.34 12.89 13.85
N PRO A 286 -23.49 13.08 14.88
CA PRO A 286 -23.04 14.41 15.29
C PRO A 286 -22.38 15.23 14.17
N LEU A 287 -21.64 14.58 13.27
CA LEU A 287 -20.98 15.25 12.15
C LEU A 287 -21.98 15.71 11.07
N LEU A 288 -23.01 14.91 10.80
CA LEU A 288 -24.13 15.31 9.94
C LEU A 288 -24.90 16.48 10.53
N ASP A 289 -25.26 16.40 11.81
CA ASP A 289 -26.07 17.42 12.47
C ASP A 289 -25.34 18.77 12.58
N SER A 290 -24.00 18.75 12.58
CA SER A 290 -23.15 19.94 12.65
C SER A 290 -22.60 20.40 11.29
N ASP A 291 -23.05 19.81 10.18
CA ASP A 291 -22.61 20.11 8.80
C ASP A 291 -21.06 20.11 8.65
N ARG A 292 -20.40 19.11 9.25
CA ARG A 292 -18.92 18.96 9.25
C ARG A 292 -18.43 18.23 8.00
N ASP A 293 -18.67 18.81 6.83
CA ASP A 293 -18.42 18.19 5.51
C ASP A 293 -17.04 17.54 5.36
N GLU A 294 -15.96 18.24 5.75
CA GLU A 294 -14.61 17.68 5.57
C GLU A 294 -14.36 16.45 6.45
N ASP A 295 -14.92 16.43 7.66
CA ASP A 295 -14.76 15.29 8.57
C ASP A 295 -15.62 14.11 8.12
N LEU A 296 -16.81 14.37 7.55
CA LEU A 296 -17.65 13.36 6.89
C LEU A 296 -16.93 12.75 5.68
N HIS A 297 -16.27 13.58 4.87
CA HIS A 297 -15.49 13.10 3.74
C HIS A 297 -14.32 12.21 4.19
N ARG A 298 -13.56 12.64 5.21
CA ARG A 298 -12.48 11.80 5.77
C ARG A 298 -13.01 10.50 6.33
N MET A 299 -14.13 10.53 7.05
CA MET A 299 -14.78 9.31 7.56
C MET A 299 -15.13 8.35 6.41
N TYR A 300 -15.76 8.85 5.35
CA TYR A 300 -16.09 8.07 4.17
C TYR A 300 -14.84 7.46 3.52
N ALA A 301 -13.80 8.26 3.29
CA ALA A 301 -12.55 7.81 2.67
C ALA A 301 -11.82 6.74 3.50
N LEU A 302 -11.97 6.76 4.83
CA LEU A 302 -11.43 5.73 5.71
C LEU A 302 -12.28 4.45 5.67
N LEU A 303 -13.59 4.57 5.83
CA LEU A 303 -14.49 3.41 5.91
C LEU A 303 -14.67 2.69 4.55
N SER A 304 -14.48 3.39 3.43
CA SER A 304 -14.51 2.79 2.09
C SER A 304 -13.35 1.81 1.84
N ARG A 305 -12.27 1.92 2.62
CA ARG A 305 -11.10 1.01 2.54
C ARG A 305 -11.36 -0.36 3.16
N ILE A 306 -12.33 -0.47 4.06
CA ILE A 306 -12.62 -1.74 4.74
C ILE A 306 -13.87 -2.38 4.14
N PRO A 307 -13.91 -3.72 4.04
CA PRO A 307 -15.10 -4.42 3.57
C PRO A 307 -16.28 -4.13 4.49
N GLN A 308 -17.43 -3.77 3.90
CA GLN A 308 -18.69 -3.46 4.63
C GLN A 308 -18.60 -2.27 5.60
N GLY A 309 -17.56 -1.42 5.51
CA GLY A 309 -17.40 -0.28 6.41
C GLY A 309 -18.48 0.79 6.30
N LEU A 310 -19.08 0.94 5.11
CA LEU A 310 -20.09 1.96 4.80
C LEU A 310 -21.53 1.50 5.07
N GLU A 311 -21.78 0.19 5.22
CA GLU A 311 -23.14 -0.35 5.30
C GLU A 311 -23.97 0.25 6.45
N PRO A 312 -23.42 0.45 7.67
CA PRO A 312 -24.15 1.11 8.75
C PRO A 312 -24.45 2.59 8.48
N LEU A 313 -23.62 3.28 7.69
CA LEU A 313 -23.78 4.71 7.39
C LEU A 313 -24.96 4.94 6.46
N TYR A 314 -25.22 4.02 5.52
CA TYR A 314 -26.39 4.10 4.63
C TYR A 314 -27.70 4.19 5.40
N GLN A 315 -27.84 3.36 6.43
CA GLN A 315 -29.05 3.35 7.26
C GLN A 315 -29.18 4.62 8.08
N ARG A 316 -28.09 5.07 8.71
CA ARG A 316 -28.07 6.31 9.52
C ARG A 316 -28.33 7.55 8.67
N PHE A 317 -27.72 7.63 7.49
CA PHE A 317 -27.93 8.73 6.55
C PHE A 317 -29.37 8.76 6.05
N GLY A 318 -29.92 7.63 5.62
CA GLY A 318 -31.32 7.53 5.20
C GLY A 318 -32.29 7.96 6.31
N ALA A 319 -32.03 7.58 7.56
CA ALA A 319 -32.83 8.00 8.71
C ALA A 319 -32.72 9.52 8.97
N HIS A 320 -31.52 10.10 8.91
CA HIS A 320 -31.29 11.54 9.04
C HIS A 320 -32.06 12.32 7.96
N VAL A 321 -31.92 11.94 6.69
CA VAL A 321 -32.62 12.57 5.56
C VAL A 321 -34.14 12.51 5.75
N ARG A 322 -34.66 11.34 6.14
CA ARG A 322 -36.08 11.14 6.40
C ARG A 322 -36.57 12.07 7.52
N GLN A 323 -35.85 12.12 8.64
CA GLN A 323 -36.22 12.95 9.78
C GLN A 323 -36.17 14.44 9.42
N ALA A 324 -35.16 14.87 8.66
CA ALA A 324 -35.04 16.24 8.17
C ALA A 324 -36.23 16.63 7.26
N GLY A 325 -36.62 15.74 6.34
CA GLY A 325 -37.79 15.94 5.47
C GLY A 325 -39.11 16.04 6.24
N LEU A 326 -39.34 15.11 7.18
CA LEU A 326 -40.53 15.12 8.04
C LEU A 326 -40.60 16.37 8.92
N ALA A 327 -39.48 16.78 9.51
CA ALA A 327 -39.39 17.99 10.33
C ALA A 327 -39.64 19.25 9.50
N ALA A 328 -39.13 19.32 8.26
CA ALA A 328 -39.35 20.44 7.36
C ALA A 328 -40.85 20.64 7.07
N VAL A 329 -41.59 19.57 6.78
CA VAL A 329 -43.04 19.64 6.55
C VAL A 329 -43.82 19.91 7.84
N SER A 330 -43.39 19.36 8.97
CA SER A 330 -44.04 19.58 10.28
C SER A 330 -43.97 21.06 10.70
N ARG A 331 -42.85 21.74 10.41
CA ARG A 331 -42.72 23.19 10.65
C ARG A 331 -43.72 24.03 9.85
N LEU A 332 -44.13 23.56 8.67
CA LEU A 332 -45.10 24.25 7.81
C LEU A 332 -46.55 24.02 8.25
N THR A 333 -46.82 22.88 8.88
CA THR A 333 -48.17 22.48 9.33
C THR A 333 -48.49 22.93 10.76
N GLY A 334 -47.47 23.28 11.56
CA GLY A 334 -47.61 23.63 12.98
C GLY A 334 -47.82 22.39 13.87
N GLU A 335 -47.57 22.48 15.17
CA GLU A 335 -47.75 21.35 16.14
C GLU A 335 -49.23 21.02 16.45
N GLY A 336 -50.13 21.17 15.47
CA GLY A 336 -51.55 20.93 15.63
C GLY A 336 -52.22 20.59 14.31
N ASP A 337 -53.41 20.01 14.41
CA ASP A 337 -54.27 19.52 13.33
C ASP A 337 -54.78 20.68 12.42
N VAL A 338 -53.86 21.35 11.71
CA VAL A 338 -54.18 22.42 10.78
C VAL A 338 -54.44 21.82 9.41
N ASN A 339 -55.66 22.02 8.90
CA ASN A 339 -56.09 21.64 7.57
C ASN A 339 -55.01 21.90 6.51
N ALA A 340 -54.48 20.83 5.91
CA ALA A 340 -53.55 20.87 4.78
C ALA A 340 -54.09 21.61 3.53
N GLU A 341 -55.33 22.13 3.57
CA GLU A 341 -55.91 23.00 2.54
C GLU A 341 -55.41 24.45 2.63
N SER A 342 -54.85 24.89 3.75
CA SER A 342 -54.28 26.25 3.88
C SER A 342 -52.77 26.34 3.60
N LEU A 343 -52.15 25.22 3.22
CA LEU A 343 -50.71 25.17 3.01
C LEU A 343 -50.35 25.71 1.62
N ASP A 344 -49.47 26.71 1.55
CA ASP A 344 -49.00 27.27 0.29
C ASP A 344 -48.25 26.19 -0.52
N PRO A 345 -48.74 25.81 -1.71
CA PRO A 345 -48.10 24.79 -2.54
C PRO A 345 -46.64 25.11 -2.89
N LYS A 346 -46.30 26.40 -3.02
CA LYS A 346 -44.92 26.82 -3.29
C LYS A 346 -44.01 26.53 -2.10
N VAL A 347 -44.42 26.93 -0.89
CA VAL A 347 -43.63 26.75 0.34
C VAL A 347 -43.44 25.27 0.65
N TYR A 348 -44.45 24.42 0.37
CA TYR A 348 -44.33 22.97 0.49
C TYR A 348 -43.29 22.37 -0.46
N VAL A 349 -43.39 22.70 -1.76
CA VAL A 349 -42.47 22.22 -2.79
C VAL A 349 -41.05 22.68 -2.51
N ASP A 350 -40.87 23.96 -2.17
CA ASP A 350 -39.56 24.51 -1.82
C ASP A 350 -38.98 23.79 -0.59
N ALA A 351 -39.75 23.56 0.48
CA ALA A 351 -39.24 22.88 1.67
C ALA A 351 -38.80 21.42 1.40
N LEU A 352 -39.54 20.67 0.57
CA LEU A 352 -39.14 19.31 0.18
C LEU A 352 -37.89 19.33 -0.70
N PHE A 353 -37.83 20.27 -1.66
CA PHE A 353 -36.73 20.41 -2.58
C PHE A 353 -35.43 20.82 -1.87
N GLU A 354 -35.49 21.77 -0.93
CA GLU A 354 -34.32 22.21 -0.15
C GLU A 354 -33.71 21.06 0.66
N VAL A 355 -34.54 20.17 1.23
CA VAL A 355 -34.04 18.97 1.93
C VAL A 355 -33.38 18.01 0.94
N HIS A 356 -33.97 17.75 -0.23
CA HIS A 356 -33.34 16.92 -1.27
C HIS A 356 -32.02 17.53 -1.74
N LEU A 357 -32.01 18.82 -2.06
CA LEU A 357 -30.84 19.53 -2.58
C LEU A 357 -29.68 19.48 -1.58
N LYS A 358 -29.91 19.87 -0.32
CA LYS A 358 -28.87 19.86 0.72
C LYS A 358 -28.24 18.47 0.87
N ASN A 359 -29.08 17.44 0.94
CA ASN A 359 -28.58 16.07 1.13
C ASN A 359 -27.94 15.50 -0.13
N SER A 360 -28.43 15.85 -1.33
CA SER A 360 -27.79 15.49 -2.61
C SER A 360 -26.40 16.12 -2.72
N GLU A 361 -26.27 17.41 -2.40
CA GLU A 361 -24.97 18.09 -2.34
C GLU A 361 -24.03 17.45 -1.32
N THR A 362 -24.55 17.04 -0.16
CA THR A 362 -23.79 16.31 0.86
C THR A 362 -23.27 14.98 0.31
N VAL A 363 -24.11 14.20 -0.39
CA VAL A 363 -23.70 12.93 -1.01
C VAL A 363 -22.63 13.14 -2.07
N GLN A 364 -22.75 14.17 -2.91
CA GLN A 364 -21.76 14.47 -3.94
C GLN A 364 -20.43 14.95 -3.35
N ARG A 365 -20.48 15.88 -2.38
CA ARG A 365 -19.28 16.51 -1.82
C ARG A 365 -18.57 15.66 -0.78
N CYS A 366 -19.32 15.00 0.11
CA CYS A 366 -18.74 14.25 1.22
C CYS A 366 -18.53 12.78 0.87
N PHE A 367 -19.45 12.17 0.12
CA PHE A 367 -19.45 10.73 -0.17
C PHE A 367 -19.13 10.41 -1.63
N GLU A 368 -18.62 11.37 -2.40
CA GLU A 368 -18.19 11.22 -3.79
C GLU A 368 -19.24 10.60 -4.73
N GLY A 369 -20.53 10.78 -4.43
CA GLY A 369 -21.61 10.19 -5.22
C GLY A 369 -21.72 8.68 -5.12
N GLU A 370 -21.22 8.07 -4.03
CA GLU A 370 -21.27 6.62 -3.83
C GLU A 370 -22.71 6.08 -3.88
N ALA A 371 -22.89 4.97 -4.61
CA ALA A 371 -24.19 4.45 -5.00
C ALA A 371 -25.08 4.06 -3.80
N GLY A 372 -24.51 3.53 -2.72
CA GLY A 372 -25.23 3.19 -1.49
C GLY A 372 -25.82 4.41 -0.79
N PHE A 373 -25.10 5.54 -0.74
CA PHE A 373 -25.63 6.80 -0.22
C PHE A 373 -26.70 7.41 -1.13
N VAL A 374 -26.51 7.36 -2.46
CA VAL A 374 -27.52 7.81 -3.44
C VAL A 374 -28.82 6.99 -3.29
N ALA A 375 -28.72 5.66 -3.23
CA ALA A 375 -29.88 4.79 -3.03
C ALA A 375 -30.57 5.06 -1.67
N SER A 376 -29.80 5.39 -0.64
CA SER A 376 -30.35 5.74 0.68
C SER A 376 -31.07 7.08 0.68
N LEU A 377 -30.52 8.08 -0.03
CA LEU A 377 -31.19 9.37 -0.28
C LEU A 377 -32.51 9.15 -1.01
N ASP A 378 -32.49 8.42 -2.13
CA ASP A 378 -33.67 8.19 -2.96
C ASP A 378 -34.78 7.49 -2.19
N ARG A 379 -34.43 6.46 -1.41
CA ARG A 379 -35.39 5.75 -0.55
C ARG A 379 -35.99 6.68 0.50
N ALA A 380 -35.17 7.49 1.17
CA ALA A 380 -35.65 8.44 2.18
C ALA A 380 -36.56 9.52 1.56
N CYS A 381 -36.20 10.04 0.37
CA CYS A 381 -36.99 10.99 -0.38
C CYS A 381 -38.35 10.43 -0.78
N ARG A 382 -38.43 9.21 -1.32
CA ARG A 382 -39.72 8.54 -1.59
C ARG A 382 -40.58 8.46 -0.33
N GLU A 383 -39.96 8.18 0.80
CA GLU A 383 -40.72 8.04 2.04
C GLU A 383 -41.28 9.37 2.54
N PHE A 384 -40.45 10.41 2.74
CA PHE A 384 -40.94 11.68 3.31
C PHE A 384 -41.78 12.51 2.31
N VAL A 385 -41.58 12.34 0.99
CA VAL A 385 -42.40 13.02 -0.02
C VAL A 385 -43.82 12.47 -0.04
N ASN A 386 -44.01 11.16 0.14
CA ASN A 386 -45.35 10.53 0.10
C ASN A 386 -45.99 10.42 1.51
N HIS A 387 -45.18 10.29 2.56
CA HIS A 387 -45.64 10.11 3.94
C HIS A 387 -45.08 11.21 4.85
N ASN A 388 -45.91 12.21 5.17
CA ASN A 388 -45.55 13.32 6.04
C ASN A 388 -46.79 13.93 6.72
N ALA A 389 -46.57 14.91 7.60
CA ALA A 389 -47.64 15.57 8.35
C ALA A 389 -48.74 16.20 7.47
N ALA A 390 -48.39 16.68 6.27
CA ALA A 390 -49.36 17.26 5.34
C ALA A 390 -50.20 16.20 4.62
N THR A 391 -49.63 15.01 4.37
CA THR A 391 -50.34 13.91 3.68
C THR A 391 -51.29 13.13 4.58
N GLY A 392 -51.01 13.05 5.88
CA GLY A 392 -51.78 12.22 6.80
C GLY A 392 -51.76 10.76 6.35
N PHE A 393 -52.92 10.13 6.19
CA PHE A 393 -53.04 8.76 5.67
C PHE A 393 -53.17 8.66 4.14
N SER A 394 -53.17 9.78 3.41
CA SER A 394 -53.45 9.78 1.97
C SER A 394 -52.18 9.89 1.11
N PRO A 395 -51.83 8.87 0.30
CA PRO A 395 -50.64 8.90 -0.55
C PRO A 395 -50.76 9.90 -1.72
N THR A 396 -51.99 10.31 -2.08
CA THR A 396 -52.25 11.22 -3.22
C THR A 396 -52.15 12.69 -2.87
N LYS A 397 -52.12 13.03 -1.59
CA LYS A 397 -52.24 14.42 -1.13
C LYS A 397 -50.99 15.24 -1.46
N SER A 398 -49.80 14.65 -1.32
CA SER A 398 -48.53 15.27 -1.75
C SER A 398 -48.52 15.53 -3.25
N SER A 399 -48.89 14.50 -4.03
CA SER A 399 -49.04 14.59 -5.49
C SER A 399 -49.98 15.72 -5.89
N GLY A 400 -51.13 15.88 -5.21
CA GLY A 400 -52.08 16.95 -5.46
C GLY A 400 -51.55 18.35 -5.13
N ILE A 401 -50.74 18.52 -4.07
CA ILE A 401 -50.14 19.82 -3.72
C ILE A 401 -49.06 20.20 -4.75
N ILE A 402 -48.19 19.26 -5.11
CA ILE A 402 -47.15 19.47 -6.13
C ILE A 402 -47.79 19.77 -7.50
N SER A 403 -48.87 19.05 -7.85
CA SER A 403 -49.69 19.29 -9.05
C SER A 403 -50.27 20.71 -9.10
N LYS A 404 -50.83 21.19 -7.98
CA LYS A 404 -51.35 22.56 -7.88
C LYS A 404 -50.25 23.61 -8.07
N HIS A 405 -49.07 23.37 -7.49
CA HIS A 405 -47.92 24.27 -7.70
C HIS A 405 -47.47 24.30 -9.16
N ALA A 406 -47.40 23.14 -9.82
CA ALA A 406 -47.07 23.02 -11.24
C ALA A 406 -48.06 23.78 -12.14
N ASP A 407 -49.38 23.65 -11.89
CA ASP A 407 -50.41 24.38 -12.64
C ASP A 407 -50.30 25.91 -12.45
N ILE A 408 -50.02 26.37 -11.23
CA ILE A 408 -49.77 27.79 -10.95
C ILE A 408 -48.57 28.29 -11.75
N LEU A 409 -47.44 27.56 -11.71
CA LEU A 409 -46.23 27.92 -12.46
C LEU A 409 -46.49 27.97 -13.97
N LEU A 410 -47.19 26.98 -14.54
CA LEU A 410 -47.50 26.94 -15.98
C LEU A 410 -48.45 28.06 -16.41
N ARG A 411 -49.45 28.42 -15.59
CA ARG A 411 -50.39 29.52 -15.88
C ARG A 411 -49.75 30.89 -15.78
N ASP A 412 -48.84 31.08 -14.82
CA ASP A 412 -48.14 32.35 -14.64
C ASP A 412 -47.05 32.55 -15.71
N ASN A 413 -46.38 31.48 -16.14
CA ASN A 413 -45.41 31.53 -17.25
C ASN A 413 -46.08 31.91 -18.58
N ASN A 414 -47.35 31.58 -18.76
CA ASN A 414 -48.15 32.02 -19.92
C ASN A 414 -48.58 33.50 -19.87
N LYS A 415 -48.35 34.22 -18.76
CA LYS A 415 -48.85 35.59 -18.55
C LYS A 415 -47.80 36.70 -18.55
N VAL A 416 -46.50 36.43 -18.36
CA VAL A 416 -45.46 37.48 -18.34
C VAL A 416 -44.11 36.95 -18.82
N GLU A 417 -43.50 37.61 -19.82
CA GLU A 417 -42.06 37.57 -20.11
C GLU A 417 -41.30 38.11 -18.88
N ARG A 418 -40.90 37.23 -17.95
CA ARG A 418 -39.96 37.59 -16.87
C ARG A 418 -38.59 36.97 -17.16
N GLU A 419 -37.56 37.81 -17.12
CA GLU A 419 -36.15 37.43 -17.33
C GLU A 419 -35.53 36.61 -16.18
N ASP A 420 -36.27 36.25 -15.11
CA ASP A 420 -35.72 35.44 -14.01
C ASP A 420 -36.57 34.18 -13.68
N ALA A 421 -36.01 33.03 -14.07
CA ALA A 421 -36.08 31.69 -13.48
C ALA A 421 -37.42 30.89 -13.37
N PRO A 422 -38.34 30.86 -14.36
CA PRO A 422 -39.42 29.86 -14.37
C PRO A 422 -38.91 28.41 -14.61
N GLU A 423 -37.81 28.24 -15.37
CA GLU A 423 -37.23 26.92 -15.66
C GLU A 423 -36.68 26.22 -14.41
N GLY A 424 -36.07 26.99 -13.50
CA GLY A 424 -35.54 26.47 -12.24
C GLY A 424 -36.64 25.88 -11.35
N ALA A 425 -37.80 26.54 -11.25
CA ALA A 425 -38.92 26.09 -10.43
C ALA A 425 -39.61 24.83 -11.03
N LEU A 426 -39.74 24.76 -12.36
CA LEU A 426 -40.23 23.56 -13.05
C LEU A 426 -39.30 22.37 -12.84
N ASN A 427 -37.97 22.58 -12.89
CA ASN A 427 -37.01 21.52 -12.64
C ASN A 427 -37.10 20.94 -11.21
N ARG A 428 -37.36 21.79 -10.20
CA ARG A 428 -37.61 21.35 -8.81
C ARG A 428 -38.81 20.41 -8.71
N VAL A 429 -39.90 20.77 -9.37
CA VAL A 429 -41.12 19.95 -9.44
C VAL A 429 -40.83 18.61 -10.12
N MET A 430 -40.04 18.62 -11.21
CA MET A 430 -39.67 17.40 -11.93
C MET A 430 -38.83 16.45 -11.07
N ILE A 431 -37.86 16.98 -10.31
CA ILE A 431 -37.04 16.18 -9.37
C ILE A 431 -37.94 15.53 -8.31
N LEU A 432 -38.85 16.28 -7.69
CA LEU A 432 -39.78 15.74 -6.70
C LEU A 432 -40.79 14.74 -7.31
N TYR A 433 -41.17 14.93 -8.57
CA TYR A 433 -42.07 14.04 -9.30
C TYR A 433 -41.48 12.63 -9.48
N GLU A 434 -40.16 12.49 -9.58
CA GLU A 434 -39.51 11.18 -9.65
C GLU A 434 -39.75 10.34 -8.38
N TYR A 435 -39.93 11.01 -7.24
CA TYR A 435 -40.12 10.38 -5.93
C TYR A 435 -41.59 10.12 -5.56
N LEU A 436 -42.56 10.60 -6.36
CA LEU A 436 -43.99 10.36 -6.12
C LEU A 436 -44.40 8.93 -6.46
N GLU A 437 -45.12 8.27 -5.53
CA GLU A 437 -45.72 6.95 -5.75
C GLU A 437 -46.90 7.03 -6.72
N GLU A 438 -47.77 8.02 -6.56
CA GLU A 438 -48.92 8.26 -7.44
C GLU A 438 -48.72 9.51 -8.32
N LYS A 439 -48.52 9.27 -9.62
CA LYS A 439 -48.24 10.32 -10.63
C LYS A 439 -49.48 10.83 -11.38
N ASN A 440 -50.63 10.16 -11.21
CA ASN A 440 -51.87 10.43 -11.95
C ASN A 440 -52.35 11.90 -11.94
N PRO A 441 -52.29 12.65 -10.82
CA PRO A 441 -52.72 14.05 -10.78
C PRO A 441 -51.84 14.99 -11.61
N LEU A 442 -50.51 14.77 -11.60
CA LEU A 442 -49.54 15.56 -12.38
C LEU A 442 -49.55 15.19 -13.87
N GLN A 443 -49.68 13.90 -14.21
CA GLN A 443 -49.80 13.44 -15.60
C GLN A 443 -50.98 14.09 -16.33
N LYS A 444 -52.13 14.21 -15.65
CA LYS A 444 -53.32 14.90 -16.19
C LYS A 444 -53.09 16.39 -16.45
N ILE A 445 -52.25 17.06 -15.67
CA ILE A 445 -51.95 18.49 -15.81
C ILE A 445 -50.87 18.72 -16.88
N LEU A 446 -49.86 17.85 -16.95
CA LEU A 446 -48.75 17.91 -17.90
C LEU A 446 -49.11 17.37 -19.30
N GLY A 447 -50.28 16.74 -19.46
CA GLY A 447 -50.75 16.23 -20.75
C GLY A 447 -49.96 15.00 -21.25
N VAL A 448 -49.24 14.32 -20.36
CA VAL A 448 -48.47 13.11 -20.68
C VAL A 448 -49.35 11.91 -20.34
N ASN A 449 -49.90 11.26 -21.38
CA ASN A 449 -50.64 10.00 -21.25
C ASN A 449 -49.71 8.82 -20.98
#